data_AF-A0A946ERN6-F1
#
_entry.id   AF-A0A946ERN6-F1
#
_cell.length_a   1.000
_cell.length_b   1.000
_cell.length_c   1.000
_cell.angle_alpha   90.00
_cell.angle_beta   90.00
_cell.angle_gamma   90.00
#
_symmetry.space_group_name_H-M   'P 1'
#
loop_
_entity.id
_entity.type
_entity.pdbx_description
1 polymer ?
#
loop_
_entity_poly.entity_id
_entity_poly.type
_entity_poly.pdbx_seq_one_letter_code
_entity_poly.pdbx_strand_id
1 'polypeptide(L)' 'MYTYQLLCVAYQGVLPRKDEVVRHRCHNRRCINPEHLQLGTQQDNIHDERARQYR' A
#
# COMPACT_ATOMS: atom_id res chain seq x y z
N MET A 1 -8.70 -5.11 11.46
CA MET A 1 -7.46 -4.52 10.90
C MET A 1 -6.57 -5.65 10.40
N TYR A 2 -6.02 -5.53 9.20
CA TYR A 2 -5.12 -6.55 8.66
C TYR A 2 -3.68 -6.35 9.18
N THR A 3 -2.90 -7.43 9.27
CA THR A 3 -1.52 -7.43 9.79
C THR A 3 -0.61 -6.46 9.04
N TYR A 4 -0.71 -6.43 7.70
CA TYR A 4 0.07 -5.53 6.85
C TYR A 4 -0.26 -4.05 7.07
N GLN A 5 -1.49 -3.72 7.49
CA GLN A 5 -1.87 -2.34 7.76
C GLN A 5 -1.17 -1.82 9.01
N LEU A 6 -1.19 -2.62 10.09
CA LEU A 6 -0.51 -2.26 11.34
C LEU A 6 1.00 -2.12 11.14
N LEU A 7 1.62 -3.03 10.38
CA LEU A 7 3.04 -2.97 10.04
C LEU A 7 3.41 -1.72 9.24
N CYS A 8 2.62 -1.37 8.23
CA CYS A 8 2.87 -0.17 7.42
C CYS A 8 2.83 1.10 8.29
N VAL A 9 1.81 1.23 9.15
CA VAL A 9 1.63 2.38 10.05
C VAL A 9 2.75 2.44 11.10
N ALA A 10 3.10 1.31 11.71
CA ALA A 10 4.18 1.23 12.69
C ALA A 10 5.55 1.57 12.07
N TYR A 11 5.80 1.15 10.84
CA TYR A 11 7.06 1.42 10.14
C TYR A 11 7.19 2.86 9.68
N GLN A 12 6.13 3.44 9.10
CA GLN A 12 6.16 4.82 8.62
C GLN A 12 6.01 5.84 9.75
N GLY A 13 5.50 5.42 10.92
CA GLY A 13 5.22 6.31 12.05
C GLY A 13 4.12 7.34 11.75
N VAL A 14 3.34 7.13 10.68
CA VAL A 14 2.30 8.04 10.21
C VAL A 14 0.96 7.30 10.20
N LEU A 15 -0.05 7.93 10.78
CA LEU A 15 -1.42 7.44 10.69
C LEU A 15 -1.99 7.74 9.31
N PRO A 16 -2.59 6.76 8.63
CA PRO A 16 -3.18 6.95 7.32
C PRO A 16 -4.34 7.93 7.43
N ARG A 17 -4.44 8.85 6.47
CA ARG A 17 -5.61 9.71 6.31
C ARG A 17 -6.83 8.85 5.97
N LYS A 18 -8.03 9.39 6.19
CA LYS A 18 -9.30 8.68 5.96
C LYS A 18 -9.43 8.09 4.55
N ASP A 19 -8.78 8.72 3.57
CA ASP A 19 -8.83 8.35 2.16
C ASP A 19 -7.58 7.58 1.67
N GLU A 20 -6.63 7.31 2.57
CA GLU A 20 -5.42 6.54 2.27
C GLU A 20 -5.62 5.06 2.56
N VAL A 21 -5.11 4.23 1.67
CA VAL A 21 -5.10 2.78 1.74
C VAL A 21 -3.66 2.27 1.69
N VAL A 22 -3.40 1.18 2.41
CA VAL A 22 -2.10 0.50 2.35
C VAL A 22 -2.08 -0.40 1.12
N ARG A 23 -1.10 -0.18 0.24
CA ARG A 23 -0.97 -0.84 -1.05
C ARG A 23 0.31 -1.68 -1.07
N HIS A 24 0.24 -2.84 -1.73
CA HIS A 24 1.38 -3.72 -1.93
C HIS A 24 2.06 -3.41 -3.27
N ARG A 25 3.32 -3.00 -3.25
CA ARG A 25 4.11 -2.80 -4.48
C ARG A 25 4.63 -4.10 -5.10
N CYS A 26 4.70 -5.17 -4.30
CA CYS A 26 5.22 -6.48 -4.72
C CYS A 26 4.15 -7.40 -5.33
N HIS A 27 2.88 -7.00 -5.37
CA HIS A 27 1.73 -7.80 -5.81
C HIS A 27 1.50 -9.13 -5.07
N ASN A 28 2.21 -9.34 -3.95
CA ASN A 28 2.00 -10.47 -3.08
C ASN A 28 1.12 -10.06 -1.89
N ARG A 29 -0.13 -10.53 -1.88
CA ARG A 29 -1.11 -10.24 -0.82
C ARG A 29 -0.70 -10.74 0.56
N ARG A 30 0.22 -11.72 0.64
CA ARG A 30 0.76 -12.26 1.89
C ARG A 30 2.05 -11.56 2.33
N CYS A 31 2.57 -10.63 1.54
CA CYS A 31 3.79 -9.92 1.90
C CYS A 31 3.54 -8.97 3.07
N ILE A 32 4.37 -9.08 4.10
CA ILE A 32 4.33 -8.26 5.30
C ILE A 32 5.57 -7.38 5.44
N ASN A 33 6.49 -7.39 4.45
CA ASN A 33 7.67 -6.53 4.49
C ASN A 33 7.21 -5.06 4.38
N PRO A 34 7.47 -4.21 5.39
CA PRO A 34 7.11 -2.80 5.34
C PRO A 34 7.72 -2.04 4.16
N GLU A 35 8.88 -2.43 3.64
CA GLU A 35 9.49 -1.81 2.46
C GLU A 35 8.65 -2.01 1.18
N HIS A 36 7.84 -3.08 1.16
CA HIS A 36 6.94 -3.38 0.05
C HIS A 36 5.52 -2.85 0.26
N LEU A 37 5.25 -2.21 1.40
CA LEU A 37 3.97 -1.62 1.77
C LEU A 37 4.06 -0.10 1.64
N GLN A 38 3.12 0.51 0.93
CA GLN A 38 3.10 1.96 0.72
C GLN A 38 1.73 2.53 1.04
N LEU A 39 1.71 3.70 1.68
CA LEU A 39 0.49 4.50 1.83
C LEU A 39 0.22 5.24 0.52
N GLY A 40 -1.02 5.23 0.08
CA GLY A 40 -1.47 6.06 -1.02
C GLY A 40 -2.97 6.06 -1.12
N THR A 41 -3.52 6.83 -2.04
CA THR A 41 -4.97 6.88 -2.25
C THR A 41 -5.46 5.70 -3.07
N GLN A 42 -6.78 5.47 -3.07
CA GLN A 42 -7.37 4.53 -4.03
C GLN A 42 -7.10 4.95 -5.49
N GLN A 43 -6.99 6.26 -5.76
CA GLN A 43 -6.64 6.78 -7.09
C GLN A 43 -5.22 6.36 -7.49
N ASP A 44 -4.26 6.42 -6.56
CA ASP A 44 -2.91 5.94 -6.81
C ASP A 44 -2.90 4.43 -7.10
N ASN A 45 -3.75 3.64 -6.43
CA ASN A 45 -3.87 2.20 -6.70
C ASN A 45 -4.32 1.93 -8.14
N ILE A 46 -5.32 2.67 -8.60
CA ILE A 46 -5.84 2.59 -9.98
C ILE A 46 -4.77 3.07 -10.97
N HIS A 47 -4.02 4.11 -10.63
CA HIS A 47 -2.94 4.61 -11.47
C HIS A 47 -1.79 3.59 -11.60
N ASP A 48 -1.39 2.94 -10.50
CA ASP A 48 -0.37 1.89 -10.51
C ASP A 48 -0.79 0.68 -11.37
N GLU A 49 -2.08 0.32 -11.33
CA GLU A 49 -2.64 -0.73 -12.20
C GLU A 49 -2.63 -0.31 -13.67
N ARG A 50 -3.01 0.94 -13.98
CA ARG A 50 -3.00 1.50 -15.34
C ARG A 50 -1.60 1.66 -15.92
N ALA A 51 -0.64 2.14 -15.12
CA ALA A 51 0.77 2.29 -15.53
C ALA A 51 1.40 0.94 -15.91
N ARG A 52 0.87 -0.16 -15.37
CA ARG A 52 1.28 -1.52 -15.69
C ARG A 52 0.75 -2.01 -17.04
N GLN A 53 -0.37 -1.47 -17.51
CA GLN A 53 -1.06 -1.93 -18.72
C GLN A 53 -0.38 -1.44 -20.02
N TYR A 54 0.62 -0.56 -19.92
CA TYR A 54 1.34 0.02 -21.05
C TYR A 54 2.85 -0.29 -21.07
N ARG A 55 3.25 -1.48 -20.59
CA ARG A 55 4.60 -2.01 -20.78
C ARG A 55 4.57 -3.41 -21.38
#